data_AF-A0A8T4MJ77-F1
#
_entry.id   AF-A0A8T4MJ77-F1
#
_cell.length_a   1.000
_cell.length_b   1.000
_cell.length_c   1.000
_cell.angle_alpha   90.00
_cell.angle_beta   90.00
_cell.angle_gamma   90.00
#
_symmetry.space_group_name_H-M   'P 1'
#
loop_
_entity.id
_entity.type
_entity.pdbx_description
1 polymer ?
#
loop_
_entity_poly.entity_id
_entity_poly.type
_entity_poly.pdbx_seq_one_letter_code
_entity_poly.pdbx_strand_id
1 'polypeptide(L)'
;MASSLHPGTRNFEREKYFSKFRMAVETYQPLIEEKVSGLAGASISLGHIELGNMEDYIRSYAKTSARTGVKTTFKSPVFYMKLGLLSLVFPGIKRQVLSGVYMGIYQQVKSKAEEIKKTRRCSYRNNKIYLSSKNTRLLERTVDSDAVHELTHCLWEVLGGEKVYELTMNESEERRTRAFAEAFAIYGERCWFSDFYPKEVKQRVTNETLNYFHPFIQSFLEIRSLANKYEQKILLKIPKEWKILGEK
;
A
#
# COMPACT_ATOMS: atom_id res chain seq x y z
N MET A 1 13.53 18.17 -25.22
CA MET A 1 14.89 17.90 -24.72
C MET A 1 14.83 17.74 -23.20
N ALA A 2 14.96 16.53 -22.67
CA ALA A 2 14.96 16.32 -21.23
C ALA A 2 16.36 16.66 -20.68
N SER A 3 16.50 17.78 -19.98
CA SER A 3 17.77 18.10 -19.32
C SER A 3 18.06 17.00 -18.29
N SER A 4 19.12 16.23 -18.51
CA SER A 4 19.60 15.26 -17.54
C SER A 4 20.14 16.01 -16.32
N LEU A 5 19.29 16.20 -15.31
CA LEU A 5 19.69 16.75 -14.01
C LEU A 5 20.92 16.01 -13.49
N HIS A 6 21.92 16.77 -13.02
CA HIS A 6 23.16 16.25 -12.44
C HIS A 6 22.85 15.28 -11.29
N PRO A 7 23.63 14.19 -11.11
CA PRO A 7 23.39 13.19 -10.06
C PRO A 7 23.22 13.79 -8.65
N GLY A 8 23.98 14.84 -8.30
CA GLY A 8 23.88 15.54 -7.02
C GLY A 8 22.54 16.24 -6.79
N THR A 9 21.96 16.87 -7.82
CA THR A 9 20.64 17.53 -7.73
C THR A 9 19.50 16.53 -7.48
N ARG A 10 19.59 15.30 -7.99
CA ARG A 10 18.57 14.27 -7.79
C ARG A 10 18.54 13.72 -6.36
N ASN A 11 19.70 13.65 -5.70
CA ASN A 11 19.78 13.21 -4.31
C ASN A 11 19.19 14.26 -3.36
N PHE A 12 19.50 15.54 -3.57
CA PHE A 12 18.97 16.64 -2.77
C PHE A 12 17.43 16.77 -2.85
N GLU A 13 16.87 16.72 -4.07
CA GLU A 13 15.41 16.82 -4.23
C GLU A 13 14.66 15.61 -3.64
N ARG A 14 15.29 14.43 -3.65
CA ARG A 14 14.78 13.22 -3.01
C ARG A 14 14.73 13.37 -1.49
N GLU A 15 15.80 13.86 -0.87
CA GLU A 15 15.87 14.10 0.57
C GLU A 15 14.83 15.14 1.00
N LYS A 16 14.66 16.22 0.23
CA LYS A 16 13.61 17.22 0.47
C LYS A 16 12.21 16.62 0.47
N TYR A 17 11.91 15.74 -0.50
CA TYR A 17 10.61 15.05 -0.54
C TYR A 17 10.41 14.12 0.65
N PHE A 18 11.41 13.31 0.99
CA PHE A 18 11.30 12.36 2.10
C PHE A 18 11.14 13.09 3.44
N SER A 19 11.83 14.21 3.63
CA SER A 19 11.65 15.08 4.78
C SER A 19 10.22 15.62 4.86
N LYS A 20 9.67 16.11 3.74
CA LYS A 20 8.28 16.61 3.71
C LYS A 20 7.27 15.52 4.00
N PHE A 21 7.47 14.33 3.43
CA PHE A 21 6.59 13.19 3.67
C PHE A 21 6.63 12.75 5.14
N ARG A 22 7.80 12.74 5.77
CA ARG A 22 7.93 12.48 7.21
C ARG A 22 7.11 13.49 8.02
N MET A 23 7.27 14.78 7.74
CA MET A 23 6.52 15.83 8.43
C MET A 23 5.01 15.67 8.24
N ALA A 24 4.56 15.28 7.04
CA ALA A 24 3.14 15.02 6.79
C ALA A 24 2.64 13.83 7.63
N VAL A 25 3.38 12.72 7.70
CA VAL A 25 3.01 11.59 8.57
C VAL A 25 2.92 12.01 10.03
N GLU A 26 3.94 12.72 10.54
CA GLU A 26 3.97 13.24 11.92
C GLU A 26 2.81 14.21 12.21
N THR A 27 2.36 14.95 11.20
CA THR A 27 1.24 15.91 11.32
C THR A 27 -0.10 15.20 11.31
N TYR A 28 -0.34 14.28 10.36
CA TYR A 28 -1.67 13.73 10.11
C TYR A 28 -1.99 12.48 10.93
N GLN A 29 -0.99 11.70 11.36
CA GLN A 29 -1.22 10.54 12.20
C GLN A 29 -2.04 10.87 13.47
N PRO A 30 -1.64 11.84 14.32
CA PRO A 30 -2.41 12.14 15.54
C PRO A 30 -3.81 12.68 15.23
N LEU A 31 -3.99 13.43 14.14
CA LEU A 31 -5.31 13.95 13.72
C LEU A 31 -6.27 12.83 13.32
N ILE A 32 -5.76 11.82 12.61
CA ILE A 32 -6.53 10.63 12.26
C ILE A 32 -6.91 9.85 13.53
N GLU A 33 -5.94 9.60 14.42
CA GLU A 33 -6.16 8.89 15.69
C GLU A 33 -7.22 9.60 16.55
N GLU A 34 -7.15 10.93 16.68
CA GLU A 34 -8.11 11.73 17.43
C GLU A 34 -9.53 11.64 16.83
N LYS A 35 -9.66 11.89 15.53
CA LYS A 35 -10.97 11.88 14.85
C LYS A 35 -11.63 10.50 14.92
N VAL A 36 -10.84 9.45 14.72
CA VAL A 36 -11.32 8.07 14.79
C VAL A 36 -11.69 7.70 16.22
N SER A 37 -10.88 8.08 17.21
CA SER A 37 -11.17 7.81 18.63
C SER A 37 -12.45 8.50 19.09
N GLY A 38 -12.68 9.75 18.65
CA GLY A 38 -13.90 10.49 18.94
C GLY A 38 -15.16 9.83 18.38
N LEU A 39 -15.07 9.18 17.21
CA LEU A 39 -16.18 8.42 16.61
C LEU A 39 -16.38 7.05 17.26
N ALA A 40 -15.29 6.38 17.65
CA ALA A 40 -15.30 5.06 18.27
C ALA A 40 -15.73 5.08 19.75
N GLY A 41 -15.57 6.22 20.42
CA GLY A 41 -15.76 6.33 21.87
C GLY A 41 -14.66 5.60 22.67
N ALA A 42 -13.54 5.27 22.04
CA ALA A 42 -12.39 4.59 22.64
C ALA A 42 -11.11 5.02 21.92
N SER A 43 -9.97 4.95 22.62
CA SER A 43 -8.66 5.30 22.06
C SER A 43 -8.25 4.31 20.96
N ILE A 44 -7.86 4.84 19.80
CA ILE A 44 -7.30 4.09 18.67
C ILE A 44 -5.91 4.65 18.36
N SER A 45 -4.91 3.79 18.23
CA SER A 45 -3.55 4.15 17.84
C SER A 45 -3.11 3.39 16.60
N LEU A 46 -2.49 4.10 15.66
CA LEU A 46 -1.86 3.53 14.47
C LEU A 46 -0.47 2.95 14.78
N GLY A 47 0.06 3.15 16.00
CA GLY A 47 1.39 2.70 16.39
C GLY A 47 2.51 3.54 15.77
N HIS A 48 3.77 3.14 15.97
CA HIS A 48 4.91 3.85 15.37
C HIS A 48 5.04 3.53 13.88
N ILE A 49 4.79 4.52 13.01
CA ILE A 49 4.95 4.39 11.56
C ILE A 49 6.33 4.90 11.13
N GLU A 50 7.12 4.00 10.53
CA GLU A 50 8.46 4.33 10.05
C GLU A 50 8.47 4.59 8.53
N LEU A 51 9.37 5.46 8.07
CA LEU A 51 9.70 5.54 6.65
C LEU A 51 10.71 4.46 6.29
N GLY A 52 10.30 3.52 5.45
CA GLY A 52 11.15 2.44 4.94
C GLY A 52 11.92 2.88 3.69
N ASN A 53 13.13 2.33 3.51
CA ASN A 53 13.84 2.49 2.25
C ASN A 53 13.32 1.47 1.21
N MET A 54 13.45 1.81 -0.08
CA MET A 54 12.90 0.97 -1.16
C MET A 54 13.62 -0.37 -1.29
N GLU A 55 14.85 -0.52 -0.77
CA GLU A 55 15.54 -1.82 -0.78
C GLU A 55 14.94 -2.78 0.25
N ASP A 56 14.54 -2.28 1.41
CA ASP A 56 13.82 -3.04 2.43
C ASP A 56 12.43 -3.45 1.93
N TYR A 57 11.75 -2.57 1.19
CA TYR A 57 10.51 -2.95 0.49
C TYR A 57 10.73 -4.15 -0.42
N ILE A 58 11.77 -4.12 -1.27
CA ILE A 58 12.11 -5.20 -2.20
C ILE A 58 12.38 -6.49 -1.46
N ARG A 59 13.18 -6.43 -0.39
CA ARG A 59 13.52 -7.59 0.44
C ARG A 59 12.28 -8.17 1.12
N SER A 60 11.44 -7.32 1.70
CA SER A 60 10.19 -7.70 2.37
C SER A 60 9.19 -8.33 1.40
N TYR A 61 9.03 -7.73 0.22
CA TYR A 61 8.18 -8.23 -0.84
C TYR A 61 8.66 -9.58 -1.35
N ALA A 62 9.94 -9.70 -1.72
CA ALA A 62 10.52 -10.96 -2.18
C ALA A 62 10.38 -12.08 -1.15
N LYS A 63 10.62 -11.77 0.13
CA LYS A 63 10.48 -12.73 1.23
C LYS A 63 9.03 -13.22 1.38
N THR A 64 8.06 -12.33 1.25
CA THR A 64 6.65 -12.70 1.37
C THR A 64 6.18 -13.50 0.16
N SER A 65 6.52 -13.07 -1.07
CA SER A 65 6.22 -13.84 -2.28
C SER A 65 6.81 -15.25 -2.26
N ALA A 66 8.03 -15.40 -1.74
CA ALA A 66 8.67 -16.71 -1.58
C ALA A 66 7.96 -17.60 -0.53
N ARG A 67 7.39 -17.00 0.52
CA ARG A 67 6.68 -17.72 1.60
C ARG A 67 5.27 -18.14 1.21
N THR A 68 4.52 -17.23 0.59
CA THR A 68 3.11 -17.47 0.26
C THR A 68 2.93 -18.28 -1.02
N GLY A 69 4.02 -18.63 -1.71
CA GLY A 69 3.96 -19.29 -3.01
C GLY A 69 3.23 -18.46 -4.06
N VAL A 70 3.01 -17.16 -3.79
CA VAL A 70 2.39 -16.23 -4.73
C VAL A 70 3.23 -16.29 -5.99
N LYS A 71 2.61 -16.84 -7.03
CA LYS A 71 3.08 -16.75 -8.40
C LYS A 71 3.18 -15.26 -8.70
N THR A 72 4.35 -14.67 -8.44
CA THR A 72 4.82 -13.56 -9.26
C THR A 72 4.50 -13.98 -10.69
N THR A 73 3.74 -13.15 -11.42
CA THR A 73 3.08 -13.32 -12.74
C THR A 73 3.82 -14.08 -13.85
N PHE A 74 4.50 -15.16 -13.54
CA PHE A 74 5.55 -15.77 -14.33
C PHE A 74 5.39 -17.29 -14.27
N LYS A 75 5.18 -17.82 -15.46
CA LYS A 75 4.77 -19.18 -15.78
C LYS A 75 5.70 -20.22 -15.17
N SER A 76 5.23 -20.94 -14.16
CA SER A 76 5.02 -22.41 -14.24
C SER A 76 4.98 -23.03 -12.82
N PRO A 77 3.79 -23.40 -12.30
CA PRO A 77 3.66 -24.19 -11.07
C PRO A 77 4.41 -25.54 -11.13
N VAL A 78 4.74 -26.04 -12.32
CA VAL A 78 5.48 -27.30 -12.52
C VAL A 78 6.94 -27.19 -12.03
N PHE A 79 7.55 -26.01 -12.10
CA PHE A 79 8.92 -25.79 -11.61
C PHE A 79 9.01 -25.89 -10.08
N TYR A 80 8.05 -25.27 -9.39
CA TYR A 80 8.00 -25.26 -7.92
C TYR A 80 7.58 -26.62 -7.34
N MET A 81 6.70 -27.38 -8.02
CA MET A 81 6.36 -28.75 -7.63
C MET A 81 7.56 -29.71 -7.72
N LYS A 82 8.36 -29.62 -8.81
CA LYS A 82 9.56 -30.45 -8.97
C LYS A 82 10.65 -30.15 -7.93
N LEU A 83 10.80 -28.88 -7.52
CA LEU A 83 11.73 -28.48 -6.46
C LEU A 83 11.27 -28.90 -5.05
N GLY A 84 9.96 -28.87 -4.79
CA GLY A 84 9.38 -29.40 -3.54
C GLY A 84 9.66 -30.90 -3.36
N LEU A 85 9.46 -31.69 -4.42
CA LEU A 85 9.78 -33.12 -4.45
C LEU A 85 11.27 -33.41 -4.21
N LEU A 86 12.18 -32.65 -4.85
CA LEU A 86 13.62 -32.79 -4.61
C LEU A 86 14.05 -32.47 -3.17
N SER A 87 13.35 -31.54 -2.50
CA SER A 87 13.64 -31.14 -1.12
C SER A 87 13.18 -32.15 -0.05
N LEU A 88 12.28 -33.07 -0.41
CA LEU A 88 11.85 -34.18 0.44
C LEU A 88 12.85 -35.34 0.41
N VAL A 89 13.58 -35.50 -0.70
CA VAL A 89 14.56 -36.58 -0.90
C VAL A 89 15.95 -36.21 -0.35
N PHE A 90 16.31 -34.93 -0.29
CA PHE A 90 17.63 -34.48 0.16
C PHE A 90 17.56 -33.31 1.16
N PRO A 91 17.57 -33.58 2.48
CA PRO A 91 17.43 -32.55 3.52
C PRO A 91 18.53 -31.47 3.50
N GLY A 92 19.76 -31.84 3.12
CA GLY A 92 20.90 -30.91 2.99
C GLY A 92 20.79 -29.96 1.79
N ILE A 93 20.07 -30.36 0.74
CA ILE A 93 19.85 -29.58 -0.48
C ILE A 93 18.74 -28.54 -0.28
N LYS A 94 17.82 -28.77 0.67
CA LYS A 94 16.70 -27.87 0.97
C LYS A 94 17.13 -26.43 1.25
N ARG A 95 18.24 -26.22 1.97
CA ARG A 95 18.75 -24.88 2.29
C ARG A 95 19.33 -24.16 1.06
N GLN A 96 20.06 -24.88 0.21
CA GLN A 96 20.64 -24.34 -1.04
C GLN A 96 19.58 -24.10 -2.11
N VAL A 97 18.59 -24.99 -2.23
CA VAL A 97 17.45 -24.81 -3.14
C VAL A 97 16.57 -23.64 -2.69
N LEU A 98 16.25 -23.53 -1.41
CA LEU A 98 15.49 -22.38 -0.89
C LEU A 98 16.28 -21.07 -1.01
N SER A 99 17.61 -21.08 -0.83
CA SER A 99 18.43 -19.87 -1.05
C SER A 99 18.51 -19.50 -2.53
N GLY A 100 18.61 -20.47 -3.44
CA GLY A 100 18.60 -20.25 -4.89
C GLY A 100 17.26 -19.73 -5.39
N VAL A 101 16.14 -20.31 -4.92
CA VAL A 101 14.78 -19.85 -5.24
C VAL A 101 14.54 -18.45 -4.67
N TYR A 102 14.95 -18.19 -3.43
CA TYR A 102 14.90 -16.85 -2.84
C TYR A 102 15.71 -15.85 -3.66
N MET A 103 16.94 -16.19 -4.06
CA MET A 103 17.77 -15.30 -4.87
C MET A 103 17.20 -15.06 -6.26
N GLY A 104 16.59 -16.06 -6.89
CA GLY A 104 15.89 -15.90 -8.18
C GLY A 104 14.70 -14.96 -8.07
N ILE A 105 13.84 -15.17 -7.06
CA ILE A 105 12.69 -14.28 -6.78
C ILE A 105 13.20 -12.88 -6.41
N TYR A 106 14.24 -12.77 -5.59
CA TYR A 106 14.82 -11.49 -5.20
C TYR A 106 15.38 -10.72 -6.39
N GLN A 107 16.14 -11.35 -7.31
CA GLN A 107 16.67 -10.67 -8.50
C GLN A 107 15.55 -10.22 -9.44
N GLN A 108 14.48 -11.02 -9.58
CA GLN A 108 13.32 -10.65 -10.40
C GLN A 108 12.48 -9.53 -9.77
N VAL A 109 12.21 -9.62 -8.45
CA VAL A 109 11.55 -8.54 -7.69
C VAL A 109 12.42 -7.29 -7.73
N LYS A 110 13.75 -7.41 -7.62
CA LYS A 110 14.69 -6.31 -7.76
C LYS A 110 14.59 -5.68 -9.16
N SER A 111 14.56 -6.46 -10.24
CA SER A 111 14.38 -5.94 -11.60
C SER A 111 13.06 -5.20 -11.77
N LYS A 112 11.94 -5.80 -11.35
CA LYS A 112 10.62 -5.12 -11.33
C LYS A 112 10.62 -3.92 -10.40
N ALA A 113 11.35 -3.97 -9.31
CA ALA A 113 11.42 -2.85 -8.38
C ALA A 113 12.34 -1.74 -8.88
N GLU A 114 13.33 -2.03 -9.72
CA GLU A 114 14.03 -1.01 -10.50
C GLU A 114 13.10 -0.36 -11.53
N GLU A 115 12.10 -1.07 -12.05
CA GLU A 115 11.01 -0.47 -12.83
C GLU A 115 10.05 0.34 -11.94
N ILE A 116 9.69 -0.16 -10.75
CA ILE A 116 8.83 0.55 -9.79
C ILE A 116 9.51 1.81 -9.24
N LYS A 117 10.83 1.76 -8.99
CA LYS A 117 11.67 2.92 -8.66
C LYS A 117 11.64 3.97 -9.76
N LYS A 118 11.36 3.58 -11.01
CA LYS A 118 11.17 4.51 -12.14
C LYS A 118 9.77 5.14 -12.17
N THR A 119 8.80 4.59 -11.44
CA THR A 119 7.43 5.11 -11.30
C THR A 119 7.25 5.89 -9.98
N ARG A 120 6.25 6.79 -9.91
CA ARG A 120 5.85 7.46 -8.67
C ARG A 120 5.07 6.46 -7.81
N ARG A 121 5.65 5.96 -6.72
CA ARG A 121 4.94 5.08 -5.79
C ARG A 121 5.24 5.44 -4.35
N CYS A 122 4.16 5.63 -3.60
CA CYS A 122 4.09 5.47 -2.17
C CYS A 122 3.39 4.13 -1.90
N SER A 123 3.77 3.42 -0.83
CA SER A 123 3.10 2.18 -0.43
C SER A 123 3.31 1.89 1.05
N TYR A 124 2.25 1.56 1.76
CA TYR A 124 2.28 1.07 3.13
C TYR A 124 2.46 -0.46 3.19
N ARG A 125 3.31 -0.95 4.10
CA ARG A 125 3.44 -2.38 4.42
C ARG A 125 4.19 -2.58 5.75
N ASN A 126 3.66 -3.44 6.61
CA ASN A 126 4.30 -3.87 7.86
C ASN A 126 4.69 -2.68 8.76
N ASN A 127 3.75 -1.76 8.99
CA ASN A 127 3.94 -0.53 9.76
C ASN A 127 5.00 0.43 9.18
N LYS A 128 5.29 0.31 7.87
CA LYS A 128 6.24 1.19 7.18
C LYS A 128 5.64 1.75 5.91
N ILE A 129 5.97 3.00 5.61
CA ILE A 129 5.65 3.65 4.33
C ILE A 129 6.91 3.72 3.48
N TYR A 130 6.83 3.26 2.24
CA TYR A 130 7.94 3.18 1.29
C TYR A 130 7.73 4.16 0.13
N LEU A 131 8.77 4.92 -0.21
CA LEU A 131 8.69 6.01 -1.20
C LEU A 131 9.66 5.81 -2.38
N SER A 132 9.19 6.05 -3.62
CA SER A 132 10.03 6.18 -4.82
C SER A 132 9.97 7.60 -5.43
N SER A 133 11.14 8.21 -5.66
CA SER A 133 11.27 9.68 -5.76
C SER A 133 11.55 10.24 -7.17
N LYS A 134 11.20 9.56 -8.27
CA LYS A 134 11.76 9.97 -9.59
C LYS A 134 11.19 11.25 -10.19
N ASN A 135 10.27 11.98 -9.55
CA ASN A 135 9.73 13.21 -10.16
C ASN A 135 9.35 14.28 -9.12
N THR A 136 10.32 15.14 -8.83
CA THR A 136 10.41 16.06 -7.69
C THR A 136 9.64 17.36 -7.79
N ARG A 137 9.32 17.79 -9.02
CA ARG A 137 8.64 19.07 -9.27
C ARG A 137 7.12 19.09 -9.04
N LEU A 138 6.47 17.93 -8.95
CA LEU A 138 5.03 17.81 -8.66
C LEU A 138 4.74 17.42 -7.21
N LEU A 139 5.78 17.26 -6.38
CA LEU A 139 5.69 16.56 -5.09
C LEU A 139 5.03 17.38 -3.98
N GLU A 140 5.24 18.69 -3.91
CA GLU A 140 4.89 19.41 -2.68
C GLU A 140 3.37 19.49 -2.41
N ARG A 141 2.53 19.41 -3.46
CA ARG A 141 1.06 19.48 -3.31
C ARG A 141 0.38 18.14 -3.10
N THR A 142 1.08 17.02 -3.32
CA THR A 142 0.49 15.67 -3.20
C THR A 142 1.01 14.91 -1.98
N VAL A 143 2.10 15.35 -1.35
CA VAL A 143 2.68 14.71 -0.16
C VAL A 143 1.65 14.45 0.92
N ASP A 144 0.83 15.46 1.24
CA ASP A 144 -0.16 15.35 2.31
C ASP A 144 -1.25 14.31 1.97
N SER A 145 -1.73 14.35 0.73
CA SER A 145 -2.69 13.39 0.18
C SER A 145 -2.15 11.96 0.23
N ASP A 146 -0.91 11.78 -0.25
CA ASP A 146 -0.23 10.48 -0.27
C ASP A 146 0.00 9.96 1.16
N ALA A 147 0.40 10.84 2.09
CA ALA A 147 0.62 10.46 3.49
C ALA A 147 -0.69 10.00 4.17
N VAL A 148 -1.79 10.74 4.01
CA VAL A 148 -3.09 10.36 4.57
C VAL A 148 -3.62 9.08 3.92
N HIS A 149 -3.41 8.90 2.61
CA HIS A 149 -3.78 7.67 1.92
C HIS A 149 -3.10 6.45 2.56
N GLU A 150 -1.79 6.49 2.78
CA GLU A 150 -1.07 5.38 3.41
C GLU A 150 -1.40 5.20 4.90
N LEU A 151 -1.64 6.30 5.63
CA LEU A 151 -2.11 6.22 7.01
C LEU A 151 -3.51 5.57 7.07
N THR A 152 -4.33 5.74 6.04
CA THR A 152 -5.63 5.08 5.94
C THR A 152 -5.48 3.57 5.69
N HIS A 153 -4.45 3.12 4.96
CA HIS A 153 -4.09 1.70 4.88
C HIS A 153 -3.65 1.13 6.23
N CYS A 154 -2.92 1.91 7.03
CA CYS A 154 -2.61 1.50 8.40
C CYS A 154 -3.88 1.38 9.26
N LEU A 155 -4.77 2.37 9.17
CA LEU A 155 -6.06 2.35 9.86
C LEU A 155 -6.90 1.13 9.48
N TRP A 156 -6.91 0.74 8.20
CA TRP A 156 -7.56 -0.48 7.73
C TRP A 156 -7.08 -1.73 8.51
N GLU A 157 -5.76 -1.90 8.64
CA GLU A 157 -5.20 -3.04 9.39
C GLU A 157 -5.53 -2.97 10.90
N VAL A 158 -5.44 -1.79 11.51
CA VAL A 158 -5.76 -1.58 12.95
C VAL A 158 -7.22 -1.90 13.26
N LEU A 159 -8.13 -1.55 12.34
CA LEU A 159 -9.55 -1.84 12.45
C LEU A 159 -9.92 -3.30 12.12
N GLY A 160 -8.93 -4.15 11.81
CA GLY A 160 -9.11 -5.58 11.62
C GLY A 160 -9.28 -6.03 10.16
N GLY A 161 -8.97 -5.17 9.19
CA GLY A 161 -8.91 -5.56 7.78
C GLY A 161 -7.68 -6.41 7.45
N GLU A 162 -7.74 -7.18 6.36
CA GLU A 162 -6.62 -8.05 5.99
C GLU A 162 -5.41 -7.25 5.50
N LYS A 163 -4.24 -7.77 5.84
CA LYS A 163 -2.96 -7.30 5.32
C LYS A 163 -2.85 -7.61 3.84
N VAL A 164 -3.11 -6.60 3.01
CA VAL A 164 -3.21 -6.65 1.55
C VAL A 164 -2.01 -7.32 0.85
N TYR A 165 -0.84 -7.30 1.50
CA TYR A 165 0.42 -7.85 0.99
C TYR A 165 0.84 -9.20 1.59
N GLU A 166 0.04 -9.74 2.51
CA GLU A 166 0.25 -11.04 3.17
C GLU A 166 -0.93 -12.00 2.93
N LEU A 167 -1.81 -11.69 1.96
CA LEU A 167 -2.98 -12.50 1.64
C LEU A 167 -2.58 -13.91 1.16
N THR A 168 -3.23 -14.93 1.71
CA THR A 168 -3.04 -16.36 1.36
C THR A 168 -4.32 -16.97 0.77
N MET A 169 -5.06 -16.18 -0.01
CA MET A 169 -6.36 -16.54 -0.59
C MET A 169 -6.26 -16.78 -2.10
N ASN A 170 -7.37 -17.12 -2.75
CA ASN A 170 -7.38 -17.30 -4.20
C ASN A 170 -7.25 -15.94 -4.93
N GLU A 171 -6.87 -15.98 -6.21
CA GLU A 171 -6.56 -14.76 -6.98
C GLU A 171 -7.75 -13.78 -7.10
N SER A 172 -8.97 -14.30 -7.18
CA SER A 172 -10.18 -13.47 -7.27
C SER A 172 -10.42 -12.72 -5.96
N GLU A 173 -10.34 -13.43 -4.84
CA GLU A 173 -10.47 -12.85 -3.50
C GLU A 173 -9.34 -11.88 -3.18
N GLU A 174 -8.10 -12.17 -3.60
CA GLU A 174 -6.94 -11.30 -3.42
C GLU A 174 -7.14 -9.97 -4.16
N ARG A 175 -7.62 -10.03 -5.42
CA ARG A 175 -7.94 -8.84 -6.21
C ARG A 175 -9.07 -8.04 -5.58
N ARG A 176 -10.13 -8.71 -5.11
CA ARG A 176 -11.28 -8.04 -4.46
C ARG A 176 -10.85 -7.36 -3.16
N THR A 177 -10.10 -8.06 -2.30
CA THR A 177 -9.55 -7.51 -1.04
C THR A 177 -8.70 -6.28 -1.31
N ARG A 178 -7.79 -6.37 -2.30
CA ARG A 178 -6.98 -5.23 -2.75
C ARG A 178 -7.84 -4.06 -3.19
N ALA A 179 -8.85 -4.32 -4.02
CA ALA A 179 -9.71 -3.27 -4.52
C ALA A 179 -10.47 -2.55 -3.40
N PHE A 180 -10.94 -3.28 -2.39
CA PHE A 180 -11.59 -2.68 -1.21
C PHE A 180 -10.65 -1.89 -0.34
N ALA A 181 -9.47 -2.42 -0.02
CA ALA A 181 -8.50 -1.71 0.81
C ALA A 181 -8.02 -0.40 0.13
N GLU A 182 -7.72 -0.45 -1.18
CA GLU A 182 -7.37 0.76 -1.95
C GLU A 182 -8.55 1.74 -2.03
N ALA A 183 -9.78 1.26 -2.26
CA ALA A 183 -10.96 2.10 -2.27
C ALA A 183 -11.22 2.78 -0.90
N PHE A 184 -10.97 2.06 0.20
CA PHE A 184 -11.06 2.60 1.55
C PHE A 184 -10.03 3.70 1.78
N ALA A 185 -8.79 3.48 1.36
CA ALA A 185 -7.73 4.49 1.43
C ALA A 185 -8.06 5.74 0.61
N ILE A 186 -8.56 5.58 -0.63
CA ILE A 186 -9.00 6.68 -1.49
C ILE A 186 -10.16 7.46 -0.84
N TYR A 187 -11.13 6.75 -0.23
CA TYR A 187 -12.24 7.39 0.46
C TYR A 187 -11.77 8.16 1.70
N GLY A 188 -10.88 7.58 2.50
CA GLY A 188 -10.26 8.24 3.64
C GLY A 188 -9.56 9.53 3.23
N GLU A 189 -8.66 9.42 2.25
CA GLU A 189 -7.87 10.52 1.67
C GLU A 189 -8.76 11.66 1.16
N ARG A 190 -9.75 11.35 0.31
CA ARG A 190 -10.45 12.36 -0.51
C ARG A 190 -11.79 12.81 0.05
N CYS A 191 -12.39 12.03 0.94
CA CYS A 191 -13.70 12.32 1.49
C CYS A 191 -13.62 12.49 3.00
N TRP A 192 -13.17 11.47 3.71
CA TRP A 192 -13.33 11.42 5.17
C TRP A 192 -12.40 12.39 5.92
N PHE A 193 -11.13 12.44 5.52
CA PHE A 193 -10.09 13.30 6.10
C PHE A 193 -9.84 14.55 5.26
N SER A 194 -10.72 14.86 4.31
CA SER A 194 -10.61 16.03 3.42
C SER A 194 -10.62 17.37 4.16
N ASP A 195 -11.07 17.40 5.41
CA ASP A 195 -11.06 18.54 6.31
C ASP A 195 -9.67 18.89 6.84
N PHE A 196 -8.74 17.94 6.90
CA PHE A 196 -7.39 18.16 7.45
C PHE A 196 -6.49 19.01 6.56
N TYR A 197 -6.77 19.09 5.25
CA TYR A 197 -5.91 19.78 4.30
C TYR A 197 -6.29 21.25 4.10
N PRO A 198 -5.32 22.12 3.74
CA PRO A 198 -5.61 23.41 3.13
C PRO A 198 -6.44 23.26 1.84
N LYS A 199 -7.29 24.25 1.52
CA LYS A 199 -8.21 24.19 0.37
C LYS A 199 -7.49 23.94 -0.96
N GLU A 200 -6.26 24.40 -1.08
CA GLU A 200 -5.39 24.31 -2.25
C GLU A 200 -4.88 22.88 -2.51
N VAL A 201 -4.89 22.03 -1.48
CA VAL A 201 -4.46 20.62 -1.52
C VAL A 201 -5.65 19.68 -1.69
N LYS A 202 -6.84 20.08 -1.21
CA LYS A 202 -8.07 19.25 -1.27
C LYS A 202 -8.35 18.77 -2.69
N GLN A 203 -8.20 17.48 -2.91
CA GLN A 203 -8.54 16.84 -4.18
C GLN A 203 -10.03 16.49 -4.19
N ARG A 204 -10.78 17.12 -5.11
CA ARG A 204 -12.18 16.73 -5.34
C ARG A 204 -12.23 15.39 -6.06
N VAL A 205 -13.23 14.57 -5.71
CA VAL A 205 -13.56 13.38 -6.48
C VAL A 205 -14.27 13.82 -7.76
N THR A 206 -13.55 13.84 -8.88
CA THR A 206 -14.07 14.15 -10.23
C THR A 206 -14.20 12.87 -11.06
N ASN A 207 -14.95 12.90 -12.16
CA ASN A 207 -15.03 11.78 -13.10
C ASN A 207 -13.65 11.39 -13.66
N GLU A 208 -12.77 12.36 -13.88
CA GLU A 208 -11.38 12.12 -14.30
C GLU A 208 -10.56 11.40 -13.22
N THR A 209 -10.79 11.74 -11.96
CA THR A 209 -10.19 11.05 -10.81
C THR A 209 -10.69 9.61 -10.71
N LEU A 210 -11.98 9.40 -10.92
CA LEU A 210 -12.59 8.07 -10.91
C LEU A 210 -12.04 7.18 -12.02
N ASN A 211 -11.74 7.75 -13.20
CA ASN A 211 -11.08 7.04 -14.29
C ASN A 211 -9.62 6.67 -13.98
N TYR A 212 -8.90 7.47 -13.17
CA TYR A 212 -7.53 7.17 -12.77
C TYR A 212 -7.44 5.93 -11.86
N PHE A 213 -8.47 5.69 -11.03
CA PHE A 213 -8.57 4.51 -10.16
C PHE A 213 -9.59 3.49 -10.68
N HIS A 214 -9.80 3.40 -12.00
CA HIS A 214 -10.78 2.51 -12.63
C HIS A 214 -10.81 1.06 -12.09
N PRO A 215 -9.67 0.42 -11.71
CA PRO A 215 -9.71 -0.91 -11.10
C PRO A 215 -10.44 -0.98 -9.73
N PHE A 216 -10.61 0.14 -9.05
CA PHE A 216 -11.12 0.25 -7.68
C PHE A 216 -12.42 1.07 -7.57
N ILE A 217 -12.90 1.62 -8.70
CA ILE A 217 -14.03 2.54 -8.74
C ILE A 217 -15.30 1.92 -8.13
N GLN A 218 -15.57 0.64 -8.41
CA GLN A 218 -16.77 -0.03 -7.90
C GLN A 218 -16.74 -0.13 -6.38
N SER A 219 -15.62 -0.59 -5.81
CA SER A 219 -15.42 -0.67 -4.36
C SER A 219 -15.48 0.73 -3.70
N PHE A 220 -14.98 1.77 -4.38
CA PHE A 220 -15.07 3.14 -3.88
C PHE A 220 -16.52 3.62 -3.80
N LEU A 221 -17.31 3.40 -4.87
CA LEU A 221 -18.72 3.77 -4.90
C LEU A 221 -19.52 3.02 -3.83
N GLU A 222 -19.17 1.76 -3.58
CA GLU A 222 -19.79 0.96 -2.52
C GLU A 222 -19.49 1.51 -1.13
N ILE A 223 -18.22 1.78 -0.81
CA ILE A 223 -17.82 2.39 0.47
C ILE A 223 -18.52 3.73 0.66
N ARG A 224 -18.58 4.56 -0.39
CA ARG A 224 -19.28 5.85 -0.36
C ARG A 224 -20.78 5.68 -0.11
N SER A 225 -21.41 4.69 -0.74
CA SER A 225 -22.82 4.37 -0.52
C SER A 225 -23.08 3.95 0.93
N LEU A 226 -22.24 3.08 1.48
CA LEU A 226 -22.31 2.63 2.87
C LEU A 226 -22.16 3.81 3.83
N ALA A 227 -21.15 4.67 3.63
CA ALA A 227 -20.90 5.86 4.44
C ALA A 227 -22.07 6.85 4.43
N ASN A 228 -22.73 7.02 3.28
CA ASN A 228 -23.91 7.88 3.18
C ASN A 228 -25.13 7.25 3.87
N LYS A 229 -25.30 5.94 3.76
CA LYS A 229 -26.47 5.22 4.30
C LYS A 229 -26.42 5.04 5.81
N TYR A 230 -25.24 4.76 6.35
CA TYR A 230 -25.04 4.35 7.76
C TYR A 230 -24.21 5.36 8.56
N GLU A 231 -24.05 6.57 8.03
CA GLU A 231 -23.20 7.65 8.58
C GLU A 231 -21.71 7.26 8.63
N GLN A 232 -20.86 8.22 9.02
CA GLN A 232 -19.39 8.04 9.03
C GLN A 232 -18.92 6.91 9.96
N LYS A 233 -19.70 6.53 10.98
CA LYS A 233 -19.36 5.44 11.92
C LYS A 233 -19.26 4.07 11.22
N ILE A 234 -19.92 3.87 10.09
CA ILE A 234 -19.82 2.60 9.33
C ILE A 234 -18.40 2.34 8.86
N LEU A 235 -17.60 3.39 8.63
CA LEU A 235 -16.23 3.26 8.17
C LEU A 235 -15.32 2.59 9.21
N LEU A 236 -15.69 2.63 10.50
CA LEU A 236 -15.02 1.89 11.57
C LEU A 236 -15.29 0.38 11.51
N LYS A 237 -16.34 -0.03 10.81
CA LYS A 237 -16.75 -1.44 10.68
C LYS A 237 -16.31 -2.07 9.36
N ILE A 238 -16.24 -1.28 8.28
CA ILE A 238 -15.90 -1.77 6.94
C ILE A 238 -14.63 -2.64 6.95
N PRO A 239 -13.49 -2.23 7.53
CA PRO A 239 -12.29 -3.06 7.48
C PRO A 239 -12.49 -4.47 8.06
N LYS A 240 -13.27 -4.61 9.13
CA LYS A 240 -13.57 -5.90 9.74
C LYS A 240 -14.66 -6.69 9.00
N GLU A 241 -15.60 -6.01 8.36
CA GLU A 241 -16.85 -6.58 7.84
C GLU A 241 -16.97 -6.57 6.30
N TRP A 242 -15.97 -6.08 5.57
CA TRP A 242 -16.07 -5.79 4.13
C TRP A 242 -16.54 -6.99 3.27
N LYS A 243 -16.16 -8.22 3.66
CA LYS A 243 -16.61 -9.45 2.97
C LYS A 243 -18.12 -9.63 3.02
N ILE A 244 -18.72 -9.31 4.16
CA ILE A 244 -20.16 -9.44 4.40
C ILE A 244 -20.91 -8.28 3.73
N LEU A 245 -20.30 -7.09 3.73
CA LEU A 245 -20.92 -5.88 3.20
C LEU A 245 -20.98 -5.85 1.66
N GLY A 246 -20.02 -6.48 0.97
CA GLY A 246 -19.97 -6.51 -0.49
C GLY A 246 -20.69 -7.68 -1.17
N GLU A 247 -21.37 -8.54 -0.42
CA GLU A 247 -22.15 -9.68 -0.95
C GLU A 247 -23.67 -9.44 -0.99
N LYS A 248 -24.13 -8.24 -0.60
CA LYS A 248 -25.53 -7.83 -0.65
C LYS A 248 -25.78 -6.84 -1.78
#